data_AF-A0A3C0B5B6-F1
#
_entry.id   AF-A0A3C0B5B6-F1
#
_cell.length_a   1.000
_cell.length_b   1.000
_cell.length_c   1.000
_cell.angle_alpha   90.00
_cell.angle_beta   90.00
_cell.angle_gamma   90.00
#
_symmetry.space_group_name_H-M   'P 1'
#
loop_
_entity.id
_entity.type
_entity.pdbx_description
1 polymer ?
#
loop_
_entity_poly.entity_id
_entity_poly.type
_entity_poly.pdbx_seq_one_letter_code
_entity_poly.pdbx_strand_id
1 'polypeptide(L)'
;LPPKIMNGLTNWDMMNCVAYRQEFMAGFITEIYQIDFREGVHKAREKMDSVIDSTIRSDIGGNHQKIGSKHTEYNDLMFKLLLLPIWISAFKFNGKLYQFVVNGRTGQVIGEYPKSTSKIVMLVVAIIAVIAALVMIL
;
A
#
# COMPACT_ATOMS: atom_id res chain seq x y z
N LEU A 1 10.78 -7.68 6.38
CA LEU A 1 10.49 -6.21 6.42
C LEU A 1 9.29 -5.90 7.33
N PRO A 2 9.19 -4.73 7.99
CA PRO A 2 8.02 -4.38 8.80
C PRO A 2 6.72 -4.40 7.96
N PRO A 3 5.61 -4.97 8.46
CA PRO A 3 4.37 -5.13 7.68
C PRO A 3 3.82 -3.82 7.10
N LYS A 4 3.93 -2.71 7.86
CA LYS A 4 3.47 -1.38 7.42
C LYS A 4 4.20 -0.86 6.19
N ILE A 5 5.50 -1.13 6.09
CA ILE A 5 6.32 -0.73 4.94
C ILE A 5 6.02 -1.66 3.74
N MET A 6 5.94 -2.97 3.99
CA MET A 6 5.61 -3.97 2.97
C MET A 6 4.24 -3.70 2.33
N ASN A 7 3.22 -3.42 3.13
CA ASN A 7 1.87 -3.11 2.64
C ASN A 7 1.80 -1.77 1.91
N GLY A 8 2.77 -0.87 2.11
CA GLY A 8 2.88 0.38 1.38
C GLY A 8 3.46 0.20 -0.02
N LEU A 9 4.26 -0.86 -0.25
CA LEU A 9 4.81 -1.24 -1.55
C LEU A 9 3.71 -1.82 -2.45
N THR A 10 2.84 -0.93 -2.89
CA THR A 10 1.75 -1.20 -3.82
C THR A 10 2.10 -0.62 -5.18
N ASN A 11 1.40 -1.04 -6.25
CA ASN A 11 1.55 -0.52 -7.61
C ASN A 11 2.90 -0.82 -8.26
N TRP A 12 3.27 -2.09 -8.28
CA TRP A 12 4.40 -2.57 -9.06
C TRP A 12 4.15 -2.40 -10.57
N ASP A 13 5.22 -2.14 -11.32
CA ASP A 13 5.22 -2.09 -12.79
C ASP A 13 5.08 -3.51 -13.37
N MET A 14 3.85 -4.04 -13.33
CA MET A 14 3.55 -5.41 -13.77
C MET A 14 3.61 -5.58 -15.29
N MET A 15 3.46 -4.49 -16.06
CA MET A 15 3.44 -4.54 -17.52
C MET A 15 4.83 -4.81 -18.12
N ASN A 16 5.89 -4.39 -17.42
CA ASN A 16 7.27 -4.57 -17.87
C ASN A 16 7.99 -5.74 -17.18
N CYS A 17 7.24 -6.70 -16.64
CA CYS A 17 7.82 -7.92 -16.08
C CYS A 17 8.51 -8.75 -17.17
N VAL A 18 9.76 -9.14 -16.91
CA VAL A 18 10.56 -9.99 -17.81
C VAL A 18 10.76 -11.37 -17.19
N ALA A 19 11.08 -12.36 -18.02
CA ALA A 19 11.46 -13.68 -17.56
C ALA A 19 12.68 -13.59 -16.63
N TYR A 20 12.65 -14.39 -15.56
CA TYR A 20 13.73 -14.45 -14.60
C TYR A 20 15.05 -14.85 -15.27
N ARG A 21 16.14 -14.18 -14.89
CA ARG A 21 17.51 -14.56 -15.22
C ARG A 21 18.39 -14.49 -13.99
N GLN A 22 19.41 -15.35 -13.94
CA GLN A 22 20.26 -15.50 -12.76
C GLN A 22 21.06 -14.23 -12.45
N GLU A 23 21.38 -13.42 -13.46
CA GLU A 23 22.15 -12.18 -13.28
C GLU A 23 21.41 -11.17 -12.40
N PHE A 24 20.08 -11.24 -12.30
CA PHE A 24 19.31 -10.37 -11.41
C PHE A 24 19.60 -10.59 -9.93
N MET A 25 20.16 -11.74 -9.56
CA MET A 25 20.56 -12.02 -8.17
C MET A 25 22.00 -11.56 -7.87
N ALA A 26 22.80 -11.24 -8.88
CA ALA A 26 24.17 -10.82 -8.68
C ALA A 26 24.24 -9.49 -7.94
N GLY A 27 24.84 -9.49 -6.74
CA GLY A 27 24.99 -8.29 -5.92
C GLY A 27 23.75 -7.88 -5.11
N PHE A 28 22.68 -8.68 -5.11
CA PHE A 28 21.48 -8.44 -4.32
C PHE A 28 21.26 -9.55 -3.27
N ILE A 29 20.79 -9.15 -2.09
CA ILE A 29 20.27 -10.08 -1.09
C ILE A 29 18.79 -10.29 -1.41
N THR A 30 18.39 -11.54 -1.62
CA THR A 30 17.01 -11.91 -1.90
C THR A 30 16.36 -12.56 -0.68
N GLU A 31 15.16 -12.12 -0.32
CA GLU A 31 14.34 -12.76 0.70
C GLU A 31 13.46 -13.84 0.04
N ILE A 32 13.37 -15.03 0.67
CA ILE A 32 12.43 -16.07 0.24
C ILE A 32 11.03 -15.66 0.72
N TYR A 33 10.00 -16.09 -0.01
CA TYR A 33 8.62 -15.87 0.39
C TYR A 33 8.35 -16.38 1.82
N GLN A 34 7.67 -15.56 2.62
CA GLN A 34 7.39 -15.85 4.03
C GLN A 34 5.98 -16.39 4.27
N ILE A 35 5.11 -16.30 3.27
CA ILE A 35 3.69 -16.62 3.37
C ILE A 35 3.43 -17.89 2.56
N ASP A 36 2.68 -18.82 3.15
CA ASP A 36 2.25 -20.03 2.44
C ASP A 36 1.31 -19.69 1.28
N PHE A 37 1.34 -20.50 0.23
CA PHE A 37 0.51 -20.26 -0.95
C PHE A 37 -1.00 -20.22 -0.62
N ARG A 38 -1.49 -21.10 0.27
CA ARG A 38 -2.91 -21.13 0.64
C ARG A 38 -3.32 -19.84 1.36
N GLU A 39 -2.46 -19.35 2.24
CA GLU A 39 -2.65 -18.08 2.93
C GLU A 39 -2.61 -16.90 1.94
N GLY A 40 -1.69 -16.93 0.97
CA GLY A 40 -1.60 -15.95 -0.09
C GLY A 40 -2.86 -15.86 -0.94
N VAL A 41 -3.44 -17.00 -1.34
CA VAL A 41 -4.71 -17.05 -2.08
C VAL A 41 -5.86 -16.48 -1.26
N HIS A 42 -5.94 -16.79 0.03
CA HIS A 42 -6.99 -16.25 0.90
C HIS A 42 -6.93 -14.72 0.95
N LYS A 43 -5.74 -14.15 1.22
CA LYS A 43 -5.53 -12.70 1.24
C LYS A 43 -5.82 -12.04 -0.11
N ALA A 44 -5.44 -12.70 -1.21
CA ALA A 44 -5.75 -12.20 -2.55
C ALA A 44 -7.26 -12.15 -2.79
N ARG A 45 -8.01 -13.18 -2.36
CA ARG A 45 -9.48 -13.21 -2.45
C ARG A 45 -10.13 -12.10 -1.64
N GLU A 46 -9.72 -11.87 -0.40
CA GLU A 46 -10.23 -10.75 0.42
C GLU A 46 -10.04 -9.40 -0.27
N LYS A 47 -8.86 -9.20 -0.89
CA LYS A 47 -8.57 -7.97 -1.64
C LYS A 47 -9.43 -7.85 -2.90
N MET A 48 -9.60 -8.93 -3.65
CA MET A 48 -10.47 -8.97 -4.83
C MET A 48 -11.93 -8.73 -4.44
N ASP A 49 -12.38 -9.30 -3.32
CA ASP A 49 -13.76 -9.21 -2.84
C ASP A 49 -14.17 -7.76 -2.57
N SER A 50 -13.28 -6.96 -1.96
CA SER A 50 -13.51 -5.53 -1.75
C SER A 50 -13.66 -4.75 -3.06
N VAL A 51 -12.90 -5.10 -4.09
CA VAL A 51 -12.99 -4.47 -5.42
C VAL A 51 -14.27 -4.90 -6.13
N ILE A 52 -14.63 -6.18 -6.04
CA ILE A 52 -15.87 -6.73 -6.59
C ILE A 52 -17.08 -6.03 -5.95
N ASP A 53 -17.12 -5.92 -4.62
CA ASP A 53 -18.20 -5.23 -3.91
C ASP A 53 -18.30 -3.76 -4.29
N SER A 54 -17.18 -3.06 -4.41
CA SER A 54 -17.15 -1.67 -4.88
C SER A 54 -17.70 -1.56 -6.32
N THR A 55 -17.40 -2.53 -7.16
CA THR A 55 -17.86 -2.57 -8.56
C THR A 55 -19.36 -2.83 -8.64
N ILE A 56 -19.87 -3.82 -7.90
CA ILE A 56 -21.31 -4.10 -7.80
C ILE A 56 -22.07 -2.87 -7.28
N ARG A 57 -21.55 -2.22 -6.25
CA ARG A 57 -22.13 -0.98 -5.71
C ARG A 57 -22.15 0.15 -6.74
N SER A 58 -21.06 0.33 -7.48
CA SER A 58 -21.02 1.32 -8.54
C SER A 58 -22.05 1.05 -9.64
N ASP A 59 -22.32 -0.22 -9.94
CA ASP A 59 -23.31 -0.64 -10.94
C ASP A 59 -24.76 -0.47 -10.46
N ILE A 60 -25.06 -0.79 -9.20
CA ILE A 60 -26.40 -0.56 -8.59
C ILE A 60 -26.80 0.93 -8.66
N GLY A 61 -25.85 1.84 -8.40
CA GLY A 61 -26.10 3.28 -8.36
C GLY A 61 -26.95 3.74 -7.16
N GLY A 62 -27.02 5.06 -6.94
CA GLY A 62 -27.80 5.66 -5.83
C GLY A 62 -27.15 5.58 -4.43
N ASN A 63 -27.83 6.16 -3.44
CA ASN A 63 -27.23 6.45 -2.12
C ASN A 63 -27.40 5.33 -1.08
N HIS A 64 -28.42 4.49 -1.23
CA HIS A 64 -28.69 3.36 -0.33
C HIS A 64 -28.66 2.08 -1.13
N GLN A 65 -27.61 1.29 -0.93
CA GLN A 65 -27.37 0.08 -1.70
C GLN A 65 -27.17 -1.12 -0.79
N LYS A 66 -27.80 -2.24 -1.15
CA LYS A 66 -27.65 -3.52 -0.48
C LYS A 66 -27.34 -4.60 -1.51
N ILE A 67 -26.24 -5.32 -1.31
CA ILE A 67 -25.93 -6.52 -2.09
C ILE A 67 -26.74 -7.67 -1.47
N GLY A 68 -27.74 -8.19 -2.20
CA GLY A 68 -28.61 -9.27 -1.72
C GLY A 68 -27.90 -10.62 -1.70
N SER A 69 -27.26 -10.96 -2.81
CA SER A 69 -26.39 -12.13 -2.95
C SER A 69 -25.30 -11.81 -3.97
N LYS A 70 -24.15 -12.48 -3.83
CA LYS A 70 -23.08 -12.50 -4.83
C LYS A 70 -22.50 -13.91 -4.88
N HIS A 71 -22.16 -14.36 -6.08
CA HIS A 71 -21.46 -15.62 -6.28
C HIS A 71 -20.24 -15.32 -7.14
N THR A 72 -19.04 -15.61 -6.62
CA THR A 72 -17.78 -15.33 -7.31
C THR A 72 -17.05 -16.63 -7.53
N GLU A 73 -16.81 -16.96 -8.80
CA GLU A 73 -16.03 -18.11 -9.20
C GLU A 73 -14.66 -17.65 -9.71
N TYR A 74 -13.62 -18.35 -9.28
CA TYR A 74 -12.24 -18.06 -9.66
C TYR A 74 -11.73 -19.21 -10.52
N ASN A 75 -11.53 -18.96 -11.82
CA ASN A 75 -11.01 -19.94 -12.77
C ASN A 75 -9.50 -19.75 -12.98
N ASP A 76 -8.79 -20.83 -13.31
CA ASP A 76 -7.37 -20.83 -13.68
C ASP A 76 -6.45 -20.07 -12.71
N LEU A 77 -6.64 -20.27 -11.40
CA LEU A 77 -5.82 -19.64 -10.38
C LEU A 77 -4.36 -20.12 -10.51
N MET A 78 -3.51 -19.20 -10.98
CA MET A 78 -2.07 -19.42 -11.10
C MET A 78 -1.30 -18.69 -10.01
N PHE A 79 -0.13 -19.22 -9.69
CA PHE A 79 0.85 -18.55 -8.84
C PHE A 79 2.10 -18.20 -9.64
N LYS A 80 2.62 -16.99 -9.43
CA LYS A 80 3.90 -16.56 -9.99
C LYS A 80 4.70 -15.89 -8.89
N LEU A 81 5.92 -16.37 -8.67
CA LEU A 81 6.90 -15.66 -7.86
C LEU A 81 7.52 -14.55 -8.71
N LEU A 82 7.54 -13.34 -8.17
CA LEU A 82 8.15 -12.17 -8.81
C LEU A 82 9.36 -11.73 -8.00
N LEU A 83 10.47 -11.49 -8.68
CA LEU A 83 11.63 -10.84 -8.09
C LEU A 83 11.49 -9.32 -8.30
N LEU A 84 11.36 -8.58 -7.20
CA LEU A 84 11.07 -7.14 -7.23
C LEU A 84 12.21 -6.37 -6.55
N PRO A 85 12.89 -5.46 -7.27
CA PRO A 85 14.02 -4.73 -6.71
C PRO A 85 13.55 -3.64 -5.75
N ILE A 86 14.13 -3.61 -4.56
CA ILE A 86 13.92 -2.55 -3.56
C ILE A 86 15.25 -2.13 -2.94
N TRP A 87 15.34 -0.85 -2.59
CA TRP A 87 16.41 -0.33 -1.75
C TRP A 87 15.87 -0.10 -0.35
N ILE A 88 16.60 -0.56 0.67
CA ILE A 88 16.21 -0.40 2.07
C ILE A 88 17.27 0.47 2.74
N SER A 89 16.85 1.52 3.44
CA SER A 89 17.76 2.37 4.21
C SER A 89 17.10 2.85 5.49
N ALA A 90 17.93 3.24 6.46
CA ALA A 90 17.48 3.80 7.71
C ALA A 90 18.45 4.89 8.20
N PHE A 91 17.90 5.91 8.84
CA PHE A 91 18.68 6.99 9.45
C PHE A 91 18.17 7.31 10.84
N LYS A 92 19.03 7.88 11.68
CA LYS A 92 18.67 8.29 13.05
C LYS A 92 18.48 9.80 13.09
N PHE A 93 17.39 10.25 13.70
CA PHE A 93 17.10 11.66 13.90
C PHE A 93 16.47 11.85 15.29
N ASN A 94 17.01 12.78 16.09
CA ASN A 94 16.59 13.03 17.48
C ASN A 94 16.42 11.75 18.33
N GLY A 95 17.40 10.84 18.25
CA GLY A 95 17.36 9.58 19.01
C GLY A 95 16.46 8.50 18.42
N LYS A 96 15.57 8.82 17.47
CA LYS A 96 14.63 7.88 16.85
C LYS A 96 15.17 7.37 15.50
N LEU A 97 15.00 6.07 15.24
CA LEU A 97 15.31 5.45 13.95
C LEU A 97 14.14 5.65 12.99
N TYR A 98 14.45 6.04 11.76
CA TYR A 98 13.50 6.19 10.66
C TYR A 98 13.94 5.27 9.53
N GLN A 99 13.08 4.35 9.14
CA GLN A 99 13.32 3.41 8.05
C GLN A 99 12.47 3.80 6.84
N PHE A 100 13.07 3.67 5.65
CA PHE A 100 12.37 3.83 4.40
C PHE A 100 12.86 2.81 3.37
N VAL A 101 12.00 2.56 2.39
CA VAL A 101 12.27 1.73 1.24
C VAL A 101 11.99 2.51 -0.03
N VAL A 102 12.73 2.19 -1.08
CA VAL A 102 12.56 2.77 -2.40
C VAL A 102 12.30 1.65 -3.38
N ASN A 103 11.23 1.77 -4.16
CA ASN A 103 10.96 0.88 -5.28
C ASN A 103 12.08 1.06 -6.32
N GLY A 104 12.85 0.00 -6.60
CA GLY A 104 13.99 0.05 -7.50
C GLY A 104 13.63 0.28 -8.97
N ARG A 105 12.34 0.11 -9.33
CA ARG A 105 11.83 0.31 -10.69
C ARG A 105 11.21 1.70 -10.89
N THR A 106 10.37 2.14 -9.96
CA THR A 106 9.62 3.41 -10.10
C THR A 106 10.26 4.59 -9.37
N GLY A 107 11.20 4.33 -8.44
CA GLY A 107 11.76 5.35 -7.56
C GLY A 107 10.81 5.80 -6.45
N GLN A 108 9.62 5.20 -6.34
CA GLN A 108 8.67 5.54 -5.28
C GLN A 108 9.26 5.25 -3.91
N VAL A 109 9.21 6.24 -3.02
CA VAL A 109 9.72 6.14 -1.64
C VAL A 109 8.57 5.92 -0.67
N ILE A 110 8.68 4.88 0.16
CA ILE A 110 7.73 4.55 1.22
C ILE A 110 8.52 4.42 2.52
N GLY A 111 8.11 5.13 3.55
CA GLY A 111 8.82 5.04 4.83
C GLY A 111 8.36 6.05 5.85
N GLU A 112 9.08 6.06 6.95
CA GLU A 112 8.87 7.02 8.02
C GLU A 112 9.82 8.20 7.85
N TYR A 113 9.32 9.39 8.18
CA TYR A 113 10.09 10.63 8.14
C TYR A 113 9.80 11.46 9.40
N PRO A 114 10.76 12.28 9.86
CA PRO A 114 10.56 13.14 11.01
C PRO A 114 9.50 14.21 10.68
N LYS A 115 8.45 14.24 11.49
CA LYS A 115 7.41 15.26 11.40
C LYS A 115 7.74 16.42 12.34
N SER A 116 7.55 17.64 11.86
CA SER A 116 7.74 18.84 12.67
C SER A 116 6.48 19.10 13.51
N THR A 117 6.58 18.92 14.83
CA THR A 117 5.47 19.15 15.76
C THR A 117 4.94 20.58 15.68
N SER A 118 5.83 21.58 15.56
CA SER A 118 5.43 22.98 15.45
C SER A 118 4.59 23.27 14.20
N LYS A 119 4.95 22.70 13.04
CA LYS A 119 4.15 22.84 11.81
C LYS A 119 2.77 22.22 11.95
N ILE A 120 2.66 21.06 12.61
CA ILE A 120 1.37 20.39 12.84
C ILE A 120 0.50 21.20 13.79
N VAL A 121 1.05 21.67 14.92
CA VAL A 121 0.31 22.49 15.89
C VAL A 121 -0.19 23.78 15.25
N MET A 122 0.66 24.47 14.49
CA MET A 122 0.28 25.68 13.78
C MET A 122 -0.87 25.45 12.78
N LEU A 123 -0.82 24.35 12.02
CA LEU A 123 -1.89 23.97 11.10
C LEU A 123 -3.22 23.71 11.84
N VAL A 124 -3.17 22.98 12.96
CA VAL A 124 -4.37 22.69 13.77
C VAL A 124 -4.98 23.98 14.34
N VAL A 125 -4.15 24.86 14.91
CA VAL A 125 -4.61 26.16 15.45
C VAL A 125 -5.24 27.02 14.36
N ALA A 126 -4.63 27.07 13.18
CA ALA A 126 -5.19 27.83 12.04
C ALA A 126 -6.56 27.29 11.61
N ILE A 127 -6.73 25.97 11.52
CA ILE A 127 -8.03 25.35 11.18
C ILE A 127 -9.09 25.70 12.24
N ILE A 128 -8.76 25.61 13.52
CA ILE A 128 -9.68 25.96 14.62
C ILE A 128 -10.08 27.44 14.55
N ALA A 129 -9.13 28.34 14.30
CA ALA A 129 -9.41 29.77 14.18
C ALA A 129 -10.36 30.08 13.01
N VAL A 130 -10.16 29.43 11.85
CA VAL A 130 -11.04 29.57 10.69
C VAL A 130 -12.45 29.08 11.00
N ILE A 131 -12.58 27.90 11.63
CA ILE A 131 -13.88 27.36 12.02
C ILE A 131 -14.58 28.30 13.02
N ALA A 132 -13.87 28.79 14.03
CA ALA A 132 -14.42 29.72 15.01
C ALA A 132 -14.90 31.03 14.35
N ALA A 133 -14.14 31.57 13.41
CA ALA A 133 -14.54 32.75 12.65
C ALA A 133 -15.81 32.49 11.81
N LEU A 134 -15.89 31.34 11.13
CA LEU A 134 -17.08 30.97 10.34
C LEU A 134 -18.32 30.81 11.22
N VAL A 135 -18.18 30.19 12.41
CA VAL A 135 -19.29 30.04 13.37
C VAL A 135 -19.74 31.39 13.94
N MET A 136 -18.84 32.35 14.11
CA MET A 136 -19.22 33.70 14.57
C MET A 136 -19.88 34.56 13.47
N ILE A 137 -19.64 34.25 12.19
CA ILE A 137 -20.20 34.99 11.05
C ILE A 137 -21.57 34.43 10.61
N LEU A 138 -21.83 33.14 10.85
CA LEU A 138 -23.10 32.45 10.59
C LEU A 138 -24.13 32.76 11.69
#